data_AF-A0A2D8XF53-F1
#
_entry.id   AF-A0A2D8XF53-F1
#
_cell.length_a   1.000
_cell.length_b   1.000
_cell.length_c   1.000
_cell.angle_alpha   90.00
_cell.angle_beta   90.00
_cell.angle_gamma   90.00
#
_symmetry.space_group_name_H-M   'P 1'
#
loop_
_entity.id
_entity.type
_entity.pdbx_description
1 polymer ?
#
loop_
_entity_poly.entity_id
_entity_poly.type
_entity_poly.pdbx_seq_one_letter_code
_entity_poly.pdbx_strand_id
1 'polypeptide(L)'
;MSGYSKISKDAARALMAHKNFRRSNTKVIVGGDGAAYMKLFGNTIVCHEADGRLKISSAGYRTMTTKCRLNALPHVSIQQRKFVWYLNDEPWDGDWDMVYNPDPRGKQWGRAPQKTDDTVEESIVDIKSSNGE
;
A
#
# COMPACT_ATOMS: atom_id res chain seq x y z
N MET A 1 -14.49 2.25 -21.81
CA MET A 1 -14.89 0.99 -21.13
C MET A 1 -13.84 0.66 -20.08
N SER A 2 -14.17 0.72 -18.78
CA SER A 2 -13.22 0.36 -17.72
C SER A 2 -12.79 -1.11 -17.88
N GLY A 3 -11.50 -1.33 -18.17
CA GLY A 3 -10.90 -2.61 -18.59
C GLY A 3 -10.81 -3.70 -17.52
N TYR A 4 -11.48 -3.54 -16.37
CA TYR A 4 -11.47 -4.55 -15.31
C TYR A 4 -12.57 -5.59 -15.48
N SER A 5 -12.27 -6.82 -15.06
CA SER A 5 -13.26 -7.90 -15.04
C SER A 5 -14.46 -7.56 -14.14
N LYS A 6 -15.64 -8.08 -14.47
CA LYS A 6 -16.88 -7.88 -13.67
C LYS A 6 -16.65 -8.25 -12.19
N ILE A 7 -15.92 -9.35 -11.95
CA ILE A 7 -15.58 -9.82 -10.59
C ILE A 7 -14.74 -8.80 -9.83
N SER A 8 -13.76 -8.14 -10.47
CA SER A 8 -12.96 -7.11 -9.80
C SER A 8 -13.84 -5.94 -9.33
N LYS A 9 -14.73 -5.47 -10.20
CA LYS A 9 -15.62 -4.34 -9.90
C LYS A 9 -16.60 -4.67 -8.79
N ASP A 10 -17.22 -5.85 -8.84
CA ASP A 10 -18.14 -6.31 -7.81
C ASP A 10 -17.45 -6.47 -6.46
N ALA A 11 -16.24 -7.05 -6.44
CA ALA A 11 -15.46 -7.23 -5.23
C ALA A 11 -15.02 -5.88 -4.63
N ALA A 12 -14.55 -4.94 -5.45
CA ALA A 12 -14.18 -3.59 -5.00
C ALA A 12 -15.39 -2.85 -4.41
N ARG A 13 -16.55 -2.90 -5.07
CA ARG A 13 -17.80 -2.32 -4.54
C ARG A 13 -18.20 -2.94 -3.20
N ALA A 14 -18.14 -4.26 -3.08
CA ALA A 14 -18.48 -4.94 -1.83
C ALA A 14 -17.52 -4.59 -0.70
N LEU A 15 -16.23 -4.44 -0.99
CA LEU A 15 -15.23 -4.01 -0.01
C LEU A 15 -15.51 -2.58 0.48
N MET A 16 -15.73 -1.63 -0.44
CA MET A 16 -16.03 -0.24 -0.10
C MET A 16 -17.35 -0.08 0.65
N ALA A 17 -18.31 -0.97 0.40
CA ALA A 17 -19.60 -0.99 1.10
C ALA A 17 -19.58 -1.78 2.41
N HIS A 18 -18.41 -2.30 2.86
CA HIS A 18 -18.28 -3.21 4.01
C HIS A 18 -19.34 -4.32 3.98
N LYS A 19 -19.43 -5.02 2.84
CA LYS A 19 -20.39 -6.11 2.63
C LYS A 19 -19.66 -7.41 2.32
N ASN A 20 -20.07 -8.49 2.98
CA ASN A 20 -19.58 -9.82 2.66
C ASN A 20 -19.90 -10.18 1.20
N PHE A 21 -18.89 -10.68 0.50
CA PHE A 21 -19.01 -11.08 -0.90
C PHE A 21 -18.16 -12.31 -1.16
N ARG A 22 -18.60 -13.19 -2.05
CA ARG A 22 -17.81 -14.34 -2.48
C ARG A 22 -18.13 -14.66 -3.92
N ARG A 23 -17.10 -14.74 -4.76
CA ARG A 23 -17.22 -15.15 -6.15
C ARG A 23 -15.92 -15.75 -6.66
N SER A 24 -15.97 -16.99 -7.15
CA SER A 24 -14.79 -17.73 -7.61
C SER A 24 -13.69 -17.69 -6.54
N ASN A 25 -12.49 -17.25 -6.90
CA ASN A 25 -11.33 -17.19 -6.01
C ASN A 25 -11.23 -15.89 -5.20
N THR A 26 -12.24 -15.01 -5.26
CA THR A 26 -12.26 -13.73 -4.55
C THR A 26 -13.35 -13.74 -3.48
N LYS A 27 -13.00 -13.33 -2.25
CA LYS A 27 -13.89 -13.26 -1.09
C LYS A 27 -13.67 -11.95 -0.35
N VAL A 28 -14.73 -11.25 0.03
CA VAL A 28 -14.70 -10.11 0.96
C VAL A 28 -15.36 -10.57 2.25
N ILE A 29 -14.68 -10.33 3.37
CA ILE A 29 -15.16 -10.65 4.72
C ILE A 29 -15.11 -9.37 5.53
N VAL A 30 -16.20 -9.04 6.21
CA VAL A 30 -16.23 -7.98 7.22
C VAL A 30 -15.94 -8.61 8.56
N GLY A 31 -14.93 -8.10 9.27
CA GLY A 31 -14.59 -8.51 10.62
C GLY A 31 -15.51 -7.87 11.66
N GLY A 32 -15.48 -8.40 12.89
CA GLY A 32 -16.27 -7.86 14.01
C GLY A 32 -15.83 -6.45 14.45
N ASP A 33 -14.61 -6.06 14.07
CA ASP A 33 -14.02 -4.73 14.19
C ASP A 33 -14.57 -3.72 13.18
N GLY A 34 -15.44 -4.14 12.26
CA GLY A 34 -15.99 -3.31 11.19
C GLY A 34 -15.07 -3.15 9.98
N ALA A 35 -13.84 -3.67 10.03
CA ALA A 35 -12.92 -3.68 8.90
C ALA A 35 -13.35 -4.70 7.84
N ALA A 36 -13.12 -4.38 6.56
CA ALA A 36 -13.39 -5.26 5.44
C ALA A 36 -12.09 -5.78 4.82
N TYR A 37 -12.04 -7.09 4.59
CA TYR A 37 -10.86 -7.81 4.12
C TYR A 37 -11.16 -8.48 2.77
N MET A 38 -10.43 -8.11 1.72
CA MET A 38 -10.49 -8.83 0.44
C MET A 38 -9.43 -9.92 0.41
N LYS A 39 -9.88 -11.15 0.18
CA LYS A 39 -9.05 -12.34 0.01
C LYS A 39 -9.09 -12.83 -1.44
N LEU A 40 -7.92 -13.20 -1.96
CA LEU A 40 -7.74 -13.83 -3.26
C LEU A 40 -7.02 -15.17 -3.05
N PHE A 41 -7.60 -16.27 -3.52
CA PHE A 41 -7.10 -17.64 -3.26
C PHE A 41 -6.87 -17.96 -1.77
N GLY A 42 -7.67 -17.35 -0.88
CA GLY A 42 -7.52 -17.52 0.57
C GLY A 42 -6.57 -16.53 1.24
N ASN A 43 -5.74 -15.82 0.48
CA ASN A 43 -4.78 -14.84 1.00
C ASN A 43 -5.37 -13.44 1.03
N THR A 44 -5.20 -12.71 2.12
CA THR A 44 -5.67 -11.32 2.24
C THR A 44 -4.77 -10.40 1.40
N ILE A 45 -5.38 -9.65 0.48
CA ILE A 45 -4.69 -8.72 -0.41
C ILE A 45 -5.12 -7.27 -0.20
N VAL A 46 -6.23 -7.04 0.51
CA VAL A 46 -6.72 -5.69 0.83
C VAL A 46 -7.32 -5.70 2.23
N CYS A 47 -7.00 -4.64 2.99
CA CYS A 47 -7.62 -4.33 4.26
C CYS A 47 -8.20 -2.91 4.16
N HIS A 48 -9.50 -2.78 4.38
CA HIS A 48 -10.18 -1.51 4.53
C HIS A 48 -10.62 -1.39 5.98
N GLU A 49 -9.88 -0.62 6.76
CA GLU A 49 -10.10 -0.47 8.19
C GLU A 49 -11.40 0.33 8.45
N ALA A 50 -12.00 0.15 9.63
CA ALA A 50 -13.23 0.86 10.01
C ALA A 50 -13.05 2.38 10.11
N ASP A 51 -11.82 2.86 10.27
CA ASP A 51 -11.45 4.28 10.23
C ASP A 51 -11.28 4.82 8.80
N GLY A 52 -11.48 3.99 7.78
CA GLY A 52 -11.38 4.34 6.37
C GLY A 52 -9.97 4.27 5.78
N ARG A 53 -8.96 3.80 6.53
CA ARG A 53 -7.63 3.53 5.97
C ARG A 53 -7.69 2.35 5.01
N LEU A 54 -7.01 2.47 3.87
CA LEU A 54 -6.91 1.40 2.87
C LEU A 54 -5.47 0.93 2.76
N LYS A 55 -5.27 -0.36 2.99
CA LYS A 55 -3.98 -1.04 2.85
C LYS A 55 -4.09 -2.16 1.83
N ILE A 56 -3.05 -2.34 1.02
CA ILE A 56 -3.00 -3.40 0.01
C ILE A 56 -1.71 -4.21 0.14
N SER A 57 -1.78 -5.47 -0.30
CA SER A 57 -0.64 -6.37 -0.43
C SER A 57 -0.87 -7.27 -1.64
N SER A 58 0.21 -7.71 -2.32
CA SER A 58 0.09 -8.77 -3.31
C SER A 58 0.11 -10.16 -2.68
N ALA A 59 0.34 -10.25 -1.36
CA ALA A 59 0.55 -11.50 -0.62
C ALA A 59 1.60 -12.42 -1.28
N GLY A 60 2.64 -11.83 -1.89
CA GLY A 60 3.66 -12.55 -2.67
C GLY A 60 3.23 -12.99 -4.09
N TYR A 61 1.97 -12.79 -4.50
CA TYR A 61 1.47 -13.21 -5.81
C TYR A 61 1.46 -12.07 -6.84
N ARG A 62 2.49 -12.01 -7.68
CA ARG A 62 2.61 -11.04 -8.79
C ARG A 62 1.93 -11.55 -10.08
N THR A 63 0.62 -11.83 -10.01
CA THR A 63 -0.15 -12.32 -11.17
C THR A 63 -1.03 -11.24 -11.80
N MET A 64 -1.43 -11.43 -13.07
CA MET A 64 -2.38 -10.54 -13.75
C MET A 64 -3.72 -10.45 -13.01
N THR A 65 -4.17 -11.56 -12.40
CA THR A 65 -5.41 -11.59 -11.61
C THR A 65 -5.29 -10.70 -10.36
N THR A 66 -4.16 -10.79 -9.63
CA THR A 66 -3.90 -9.92 -8.47
C THR A 66 -3.93 -8.45 -8.88
N LYS A 67 -3.20 -8.09 -9.95
CA LYS A 67 -3.17 -6.73 -10.50
C LYS A 67 -4.55 -6.20 -10.86
N CYS A 68 -5.37 -7.00 -11.55
CA CYS A 68 -6.71 -6.60 -11.98
C CYS A 68 -7.70 -6.45 -10.81
N ARG A 69 -7.48 -7.15 -9.69
CA ARG A 69 -8.29 -6.99 -8.47
C ARG A 69 -7.91 -5.71 -7.72
N LEU A 70 -6.61 -5.49 -7.53
CA LEU A 70 -6.08 -4.31 -6.83
C LEU A 70 -6.38 -3.02 -7.59
N ASN A 71 -6.20 -2.99 -8.91
CA ASN A 71 -6.49 -1.81 -9.74
C ASN A 71 -7.98 -1.46 -9.85
N ALA A 72 -8.89 -2.31 -9.36
CA ALA A 72 -10.31 -1.97 -9.31
C ALA A 72 -10.68 -1.13 -8.08
N LEU A 73 -9.74 -0.94 -7.14
CA LEU A 73 -9.90 -0.12 -5.96
C LEU A 73 -9.63 1.36 -6.28
N PRO A 74 -10.26 2.29 -5.55
CA PRO A 74 -9.87 3.69 -5.61
C PRO A 74 -8.45 3.88 -5.04
N HIS A 75 -7.74 4.91 -5.49
CA HIS A 75 -6.38 5.27 -5.03
C HIS A 75 -5.27 4.24 -5.32
N VAL A 76 -5.56 3.19 -6.11
CA VAL A 76 -4.60 2.15 -6.46
C VAL A 76 -4.36 2.11 -7.96
N SER A 77 -3.11 2.34 -8.37
CA SER A 77 -2.65 2.18 -9.74
C SER A 77 -1.39 1.32 -9.79
N ILE A 78 -1.57 0.02 -10.03
CA ILE A 78 -0.49 -0.93 -10.22
C ILE A 78 -0.13 -1.06 -11.69
N GLN A 79 1.14 -0.81 -12.00
CA GLN A 79 1.73 -0.98 -13.32
C GLN A 79 2.90 -1.97 -13.23
N GLN A 80 3.22 -2.63 -14.35
CA GLN A 80 4.39 -3.51 -14.42
C GLN A 80 5.29 -2.99 -15.54
N ARG A 81 6.55 -2.68 -15.23
CA ARG A 81 7.56 -2.24 -16.19
C ARG A 81 8.83 -3.06 -15.96
N LYS A 82 9.34 -3.72 -17.01
CA LYS A 82 10.57 -4.55 -16.93
C LYS A 82 10.59 -5.52 -15.74
N PHE A 83 9.51 -6.27 -15.52
CA PHE A 83 9.32 -7.20 -14.40
C PHE A 83 9.22 -6.59 -12.99
N VAL A 84 9.35 -5.27 -12.85
CA VAL A 84 9.13 -4.54 -11.59
C VAL A 84 7.68 -4.07 -11.53
N TRP A 85 7.05 -4.22 -10.36
CA TRP A 85 5.72 -3.70 -10.10
C TRP A 85 5.85 -2.31 -9.50
N TYR A 86 4.97 -1.41 -9.92
CA TYR A 86 4.90 -0.04 -9.45
C TYR A 86 3.52 0.21 -8.89
N LEU A 87 3.43 0.67 -7.64
CA LEU A 87 2.22 1.12 -6.98
C LEU A 87 2.21 2.65 -7.00
N ASN A 88 1.23 3.25 -7.67
CA ASN A 88 1.12 4.72 -7.81
C ASN A 88 2.42 5.36 -8.34
N ASP A 89 3.05 4.70 -9.33
CA ASP A 89 4.32 5.06 -9.96
C ASP A 89 5.58 4.91 -9.08
N GLU A 90 5.46 4.43 -7.84
CA GLU A 90 6.60 4.05 -6.99
C GLU A 90 6.87 2.54 -7.06
N PRO A 91 8.14 2.10 -7.05
CA PRO A 91 8.48 0.68 -7.08
C PRO A 91 7.95 -0.02 -5.82
N TRP A 92 7.24 -1.13 -6.02
CA TRP A 92 6.57 -1.88 -4.96
C TRP A 92 6.94 -3.35 -5.03
N ASP A 93 7.31 -3.90 -3.88
CA ASP A 93 7.72 -5.30 -3.73
C ASP A 93 6.54 -6.26 -3.53
N GLY A 94 5.34 -5.74 -3.23
CA GLY A 94 4.15 -6.54 -2.98
C GLY A 94 3.83 -6.72 -1.49
N ASP A 95 4.62 -6.14 -0.58
CA ASP A 95 4.32 -6.14 0.84
C ASP A 95 3.19 -5.17 1.19
N TRP A 96 2.74 -5.18 2.44
CA TRP A 96 1.67 -4.32 2.92
C TRP A 96 2.06 -2.84 2.83
N ASP A 97 1.30 -2.09 2.03
CA ASP A 97 1.45 -0.64 1.92
C ASP A 97 0.10 0.07 2.10
N MET A 98 0.14 1.27 2.65
CA MET A 98 -1.02 2.12 2.87
C MET A 98 -1.22 3.03 1.65
N VAL A 99 -2.34 2.86 0.96
CA VAL A 99 -2.66 3.60 -0.27
C VAL A 99 -3.61 4.77 -0.04
N TYR A 100 -4.32 4.77 1.08
CA TYR A 100 -5.22 5.86 1.44
C TYR A 100 -5.34 6.01 2.95
N ASN A 101 -5.27 7.26 3.40
CA ASN A 101 -5.52 7.66 4.78
C ASN A 101 -6.52 8.84 4.78
N PRO A 102 -7.71 8.71 5.37
CA PRO A 102 -8.70 9.78 5.42
C PRO A 102 -8.40 10.85 6.47
N ASP A 103 -7.48 10.63 7.42
CA ASP A 103 -7.14 11.63 8.43
C ASP A 103 -6.22 12.72 7.84
N PRO A 104 -6.69 13.98 7.71
CA PRO A 104 -5.87 15.09 7.21
C PRO A 104 -4.71 15.48 8.14
N ARG A 105 -4.68 14.95 9.37
CA ARG A 105 -3.61 15.18 10.36
C ARG A 105 -2.56 14.05 10.38
N GLY A 106 -2.83 12.94 9.69
CA GLY A 106 -1.86 11.86 9.52
C GLY A 106 -0.80 12.26 8.48
N LYS A 107 0.48 12.09 8.81
CA LYS A 107 1.63 12.30 7.90
C LYS A 107 1.28 11.92 6.45
N GLN A 108 1.42 12.86 5.51
CA GLN A 108 1.39 12.58 4.08
C GLN A 108 2.41 11.48 3.77
N TRP A 109 1.96 10.32 3.30
CA TRP A 109 2.85 9.28 2.78
C TRP A 109 3.18 9.64 1.32
N GLY A 110 4.43 10.00 1.10
CA GLY A 110 4.94 10.52 -0.17
C GLY A 110 6.28 11.24 0.01
N ARG A 111 7.18 10.67 0.81
CA ARG A 111 8.66 10.80 0.80
C ARG A 111 9.19 10.01 2.01
N ALA A 112 9.63 8.77 1.80
CA ALA A 112 10.53 8.15 2.77
C ALA A 112 11.76 9.08 2.94
N PRO A 113 12.33 9.22 4.16
CA PRO A 113 13.61 9.91 4.31
C PRO A 113 14.60 9.21 3.37
N GLN A 114 15.29 9.98 2.52
CA GLN A 114 16.34 9.41 1.71
C GLN A 114 17.34 8.75 2.65
N LYS A 115 17.63 7.47 2.37
CA LYS A 115 18.69 6.71 2.99
C LYS A 115 19.99 7.47 2.75
N THR A 116 20.43 8.26 3.72
CA THR A 116 21.85 8.55 3.85
C THR A 116 22.40 7.42 4.68
N ASP A 117 22.90 6.41 3.96
CA ASP A 117 23.99 5.60 4.46
C ASP A 117 25.22 6.51 4.67
N ASP A 118 26.28 5.94 5.24
CA ASP A 118 27.62 6.53 5.35
C ASP A 118 27.94 7.33 6.63
N THR A 119 28.34 6.58 7.66
CA THR A 119 29.53 6.79 8.50
C THR A 119 30.43 7.96 8.09
N VAL A 120 30.71 8.90 9.00
CA VAL A 120 32.07 9.39 9.25
C VAL A 120 32.21 9.87 10.70
N GLU A 121 33.36 9.51 11.23
CA GLU A 121 33.80 9.51 12.61
C GLU A 121 33.82 10.89 13.28
N GLU A 122 33.52 10.89 14.58
CA GLU A 122 33.93 11.95 15.48
C GLU A 122 35.46 12.03 15.46
N SER A 123 35.99 13.11 14.89
CA SER A 123 37.39 13.51 15.01
C SER A 123 37.46 15.03 14.99
N ILE A 124 37.14 15.66 16.12
CA ILE A 124 37.46 17.06 16.36
C ILE A 124 38.95 17.09 16.74
N VAL A 125 39.78 17.36 15.74
CA VAL A 125 41.16 17.79 15.92
C VAL A 125 41.20 19.26 16.34
N ASP A 126 42.04 19.53 17.33
CA ASP A 126 42.49 20.83 17.85
C ASP A 126 42.52 21.99 16.85
N ILE A 127 41.93 23.14 17.24
CA ILE A 127 42.51 24.47 16.96
C ILE A 127 42.34 25.37 18.19
N LYS A 128 43.49 25.65 18.83
CA LYS A 128 43.72 26.75 19.79
C LYS A 128 43.41 28.11 19.17
N SER A 129 42.90 29.07 19.94
CA SER A 129 43.53 30.39 20.17
C SER A 129 42.58 31.46 20.73
N SER A 130 43.01 32.03 21.86
CA SER A 130 43.07 33.47 22.20
C SER A 130 41.89 34.40 21.89
N ASN A 131 41.32 34.96 22.96
CA ASN A 131 41.33 36.40 23.32
C ASN A 131 40.56 36.53 24.65
N GLY A 132 41.03 37.19 25.72
CA GLY A 132 41.85 38.39 25.75
C GLY A 132 40.94 39.60 25.93
N GLU A 133 40.53 39.87 27.18
CA GLU A 133 40.37 41.18 27.84
C GLU A 133 39.90 41.00 29.29
#